data_AF-A0A349SJ33-F1
#
_entry.id   AF-A0A349SJ33-F1
#
_cell.length_a   1.000
_cell.length_b   1.000
_cell.length_c   1.000
_cell.angle_alpha   90.00
_cell.angle_beta   90.00
_cell.angle_gamma   90.00
#
_symmetry.space_group_name_H-M   'P 1'
#
loop_
_entity.id
_entity.type
_entity.pdbx_description
1 polymer ?
#
loop_
_entity_poly.entity_id
_entity_poly.type
_entity_poly.pdbx_seq_one_letter_code
_entity_poly.pdbx_strand_id
1 'polypeptide(L)'
;KPAPGDLEYCRVAIDLSVVSVLLDAGAGGTWRYRDEITQTQYERSEGLAVASVRMFDSGLFSSDPGQRHRVDDVALSRLDASQLQRSLQVTEGNPLPGIDERVTLLNALGHALSHQPGADVLERPADLVLNGIDGDTIRADELLSHILGKLNSIWPQGLYYNDQPLGDVGCHPAAHQAQFASGLVPFHKLSQWLVYSLLEPLEWGGIVVTELDGLTGLAEYRNGGLLIDSGVILPVDPNLCDQPLAPDSEPIVEWRALTVALLDELAPLVRNCLGVNTPAFPLARMLQGGTWSAGRRLAKEKRKNGAPPLTLKLTGTVF
;
A
#
# COMPACT_ATOMS: atom_id res chain seq x y z
N LYS A 1 8.20 -10.93 20.51
CA LYS A 1 6.99 -11.50 19.90
C LYS A 1 5.93 -11.57 21.00
N PRO A 2 4.71 -11.12 20.74
CA PRO A 2 3.60 -11.23 21.71
C PRO A 2 3.31 -12.70 22.01
N ALA A 3 2.57 -12.96 23.08
CA ALA A 3 1.99 -14.28 23.30
C ALA A 3 0.97 -14.56 22.18
N PRO A 4 0.86 -15.80 21.66
CA PRO A 4 -0.21 -16.16 20.73
C PRO A 4 -1.59 -15.84 21.33
N GLY A 5 -2.45 -15.17 20.56
CA GLY A 5 -3.80 -14.76 20.99
C GLY A 5 -3.85 -13.44 21.76
N ASP A 6 -2.79 -12.63 21.74
CA ASP A 6 -2.81 -11.28 22.33
C ASP A 6 -3.61 -10.32 21.44
N LEU A 7 -4.91 -10.26 21.70
CA LEU A 7 -5.86 -9.47 20.90
C LEU A 7 -5.58 -7.97 20.93
N GLU A 8 -5.09 -7.41 22.04
CA GLU A 8 -4.78 -5.98 22.05
C GLU A 8 -3.51 -5.68 21.26
N TYR A 9 -2.48 -6.53 21.39
CA TYR A 9 -1.29 -6.39 20.54
C TYR A 9 -1.63 -6.53 19.05
N CYS A 10 -2.52 -7.48 18.70
CA CYS A 10 -3.08 -7.61 17.36
C CYS A 10 -3.72 -6.28 16.90
N ARG A 11 -4.63 -5.69 17.69
CA ARG A 11 -5.29 -4.42 17.36
C ARG A 11 -4.31 -3.27 17.19
N VAL A 12 -3.34 -3.14 18.10
CA VAL A 12 -2.26 -2.13 18.02
C VAL A 12 -1.42 -2.30 16.74
N ALA A 13 -1.07 -3.53 16.40
CA ALA A 13 -0.31 -3.83 15.19
C ALA A 13 -1.10 -3.58 13.90
N ILE A 14 -2.41 -3.86 13.90
CA ILE A 14 -3.30 -3.53 12.78
C ILE A 14 -3.38 -2.02 12.59
N ASP A 15 -3.61 -1.25 13.66
CA ASP A 15 -3.67 0.22 13.59
C ASP A 15 -2.41 0.83 12.96
N LEU A 16 -1.24 0.43 13.47
CA LEU A 16 0.04 0.86 12.92
C LEU A 16 0.19 0.47 11.44
N SER A 17 -0.21 -0.75 11.08
CA SER A 17 -0.13 -1.25 9.72
C SER A 17 -0.99 -0.43 8.76
N VAL A 18 -2.22 -0.10 9.16
CA VAL A 18 -3.14 0.71 8.34
C VAL A 18 -2.55 2.09 8.07
N VAL A 19 -2.17 2.85 9.10
CA VAL A 19 -1.63 4.21 8.90
C VAL A 19 -0.30 4.18 8.15
N SER A 20 0.56 3.19 8.41
CA SER A 20 1.84 3.04 7.71
C SER A 20 1.65 2.75 6.23
N VAL A 21 0.67 1.91 5.87
CA VAL A 21 0.38 1.59 4.47
C VAL A 21 -0.19 2.79 3.72
N LEU A 22 -1.10 3.56 4.34
CA LEU A 22 -1.66 4.76 3.72
C LEU A 22 -0.63 5.88 3.53
N LEU A 23 0.40 5.93 4.39
CA LEU A 23 1.51 6.88 4.26
C LEU A 23 2.56 6.47 3.21
N ASP A 24 2.71 5.17 2.95
CA ASP A 24 3.62 4.64 1.93
C ASP A 24 3.03 4.81 0.53
N ALA A 25 2.84 6.04 0.08
CA ALA A 25 2.41 6.38 -1.29
C ALA A 25 3.57 6.99 -2.12
N GLY A 26 4.78 6.44 -1.94
CA GLY A 26 6.00 6.88 -2.62
C GLY A 26 6.64 8.14 -2.02
N ALA A 27 7.94 8.05 -1.69
CA ALA A 27 8.68 9.16 -1.08
C ALA A 27 9.52 9.99 -2.09
N GLY A 28 9.39 9.72 -3.38
CA GLY A 28 10.32 10.23 -4.39
C GLY A 28 11.76 9.70 -4.21
N GLY A 29 12.70 10.31 -4.95
CA GLY A 29 14.10 9.89 -4.96
C GLY A 29 14.99 10.59 -3.93
N THR A 30 14.56 11.73 -3.40
CA THR A 30 15.41 12.67 -2.65
C THR A 30 15.08 12.77 -1.17
N TRP A 31 13.85 12.49 -0.75
CA TRP A 31 13.48 12.52 0.66
C TRP A 31 14.26 11.49 1.48
N ARG A 32 14.63 11.87 2.71
CA ARG A 32 15.35 11.07 3.69
C ARG A 32 14.71 11.21 5.06
N TYR A 33 14.75 10.15 5.86
CA TYR A 33 14.32 10.17 7.26
C TYR A 33 15.47 9.77 8.16
N ARG A 34 15.79 10.61 9.15
CA ARG A 34 16.79 10.26 10.17
C ARG A 34 16.06 9.84 11.44
N ASP A 35 16.21 8.58 11.81
CA ASP A 35 15.68 8.11 13.08
C ASP A 35 16.60 8.54 14.23
N GLU A 36 16.09 9.38 15.12
CA GLU A 36 16.86 9.90 16.25
C GLU A 36 17.21 8.82 17.29
N ILE A 37 16.43 7.74 17.36
CA ILE A 37 16.68 6.67 18.34
C ILE A 37 17.82 5.76 17.87
N THR A 38 17.77 5.29 16.62
CA THR A 38 18.83 4.41 16.08
C THR A 38 19.98 5.17 15.43
N GLN A 39 19.87 6.50 15.29
CA GLN A 39 20.79 7.36 14.55
C GLN A 39 20.99 6.95 13.08
N THR A 40 20.08 6.13 12.54
CA THR A 40 20.15 5.61 11.18
C THR A 40 19.38 6.50 10.22
N GLN A 41 19.96 6.74 9.05
CA GLN A 41 19.27 7.43 7.96
C GLN A 41 18.65 6.40 7.01
N TYR A 42 17.37 6.59 6.73
CA TYR A 42 16.57 5.79 5.82
C TYR A 42 16.11 6.63 4.62
N GLU A 43 15.74 5.96 3.54
CA GLU A 43 15.25 6.58 2.32
C GLU A 43 13.98 5.86 1.88
N ARG A 44 13.19 6.47 0.97
CA ARG A 44 12.07 5.81 0.29
C ARG A 44 11.06 5.17 1.26
N SER A 45 10.53 4.00 0.91
CA SER A 45 9.47 3.31 1.67
C SER A 45 9.97 2.87 3.05
N GLU A 46 11.25 2.50 3.17
CA GLU A 46 11.86 2.14 4.46
C GLU A 46 11.88 3.34 5.42
N GLY A 47 12.16 4.55 4.92
CA GLY A 47 12.09 5.77 5.73
C GLY A 47 10.66 6.09 6.16
N LEU A 48 9.68 5.93 5.28
CA LEU A 48 8.26 6.14 5.62
C LEU A 48 7.78 5.13 6.66
N ALA A 49 8.20 3.87 6.58
CA ALA A 49 7.87 2.84 7.56
C ALA A 49 8.43 3.20 8.96
N VAL A 50 9.71 3.58 9.05
CA VAL A 50 10.31 3.98 10.33
C VAL A 50 9.66 5.26 10.87
N ALA A 51 9.40 6.25 10.02
CA ALA A 51 8.71 7.46 10.43
C ALA A 51 7.29 7.17 10.96
N SER A 52 6.56 6.24 10.32
CA SER A 52 5.22 5.82 10.77
C SER A 52 5.25 5.21 12.17
N VAL A 53 6.26 4.38 12.46
CA VAL A 53 6.48 3.84 13.82
C VAL A 53 6.75 4.95 14.83
N ARG A 54 7.56 5.96 14.48
CA ARG A 54 7.86 7.10 15.38
C ARG A 54 6.64 7.99 15.63
N MET A 55 5.84 8.25 14.59
CA MET A 55 4.57 8.97 14.72
C MET A 55 3.57 8.23 15.61
N PHE A 56 3.50 6.91 15.44
CA PHE A 56 2.66 6.06 16.28
C PHE A 56 3.15 6.05 17.73
N ASP A 57 4.46 5.90 17.98
CA ASP A 57 5.01 5.91 19.35
C ASP A 57 4.89 7.27 20.04
N SER A 58 4.88 8.37 19.28
CA SER A 58 4.64 9.72 19.82
C SER A 58 3.17 9.98 20.14
N GLY A 59 2.25 9.07 19.79
CA GLY A 59 0.81 9.25 19.95
C GLY A 59 0.19 10.22 18.94
N LEU A 60 0.82 10.45 17.79
CA LEU A 60 0.30 11.40 16.78
C LEU A 60 -1.11 11.03 16.31
N PHE A 61 -1.40 9.73 16.25
CA PHE A 61 -2.67 9.21 15.75
C PHE A 61 -3.68 8.88 16.85
N SER A 62 -3.42 9.24 18.12
CA SER A 62 -4.37 9.04 19.22
C SER A 62 -4.82 10.35 19.86
N SER A 63 -6.11 10.45 20.14
CA SER A 63 -6.72 11.57 20.87
C SER A 63 -6.76 11.35 22.38
N ASP A 64 -6.42 10.15 22.86
CA ASP A 64 -6.30 9.81 24.29
C ASP A 64 -4.81 9.71 24.70
N PRO A 65 -4.29 10.65 25.51
CA PRO A 65 -2.91 10.60 26.00
C PRO A 65 -2.57 9.35 26.82
N GLY A 66 -3.58 8.69 27.40
CA GLY A 66 -3.43 7.42 28.12
C GLY A 66 -3.24 6.20 27.21
N GLN A 67 -3.55 6.33 25.92
CA GLN A 67 -3.52 5.25 24.92
C GLN A 67 -2.71 5.64 23.69
N ARG A 68 -1.48 6.13 23.88
CA ARG A 68 -0.63 6.62 22.78
C ARG A 68 -0.42 5.64 21.61
N HIS A 69 -0.47 4.33 21.87
CA HIS A 69 -0.27 3.27 20.86
C HIS A 69 -1.58 2.84 20.22
N ARG A 70 -2.39 3.82 19.81
CA ARG A 70 -3.70 3.65 19.18
C ARG A 70 -3.81 4.59 17.99
N VAL A 71 -4.62 4.19 17.02
CA VAL A 71 -5.15 5.09 16.00
C VAL A 71 -6.65 5.28 16.25
N ASP A 72 -7.12 6.52 16.29
CA ASP A 72 -8.56 6.80 16.40
C ASP A 72 -9.06 7.83 15.39
N ASP A 73 -10.35 7.73 15.11
CA ASP A 73 -11.10 8.59 14.20
C ASP A 73 -10.94 10.08 14.51
N VAL A 74 -10.94 10.48 15.78
CA VAL A 74 -10.83 11.87 16.22
C VAL A 74 -9.45 12.44 15.92
N ALA A 75 -8.37 11.74 16.26
CA ALA A 75 -7.02 12.21 15.97
C ALA A 75 -6.73 12.23 14.48
N LEU A 76 -7.16 11.20 13.72
CA LEU A 76 -7.05 11.18 12.27
C LEU A 76 -7.79 12.37 11.64
N SER A 77 -9.03 12.65 12.06
CA SER A 77 -9.84 13.76 11.49
C SER A 77 -9.26 15.15 11.79
N ARG A 78 -8.41 15.29 12.81
CA ARG A 78 -7.78 16.56 13.22
C ARG A 78 -6.35 16.72 12.71
N LEU A 79 -5.80 15.71 12.05
CA LEU A 79 -4.43 15.76 11.56
C LEU A 79 -4.31 16.87 10.51
N ASP A 80 -3.25 17.67 10.63
CA ASP A 80 -2.93 18.73 9.68
C ASP A 80 -1.56 18.53 8.99
N ALA A 81 -1.36 19.25 7.89
CA ALA A 81 -0.14 19.20 7.09
C ALA A 81 1.10 19.59 7.90
N SER A 82 0.99 20.53 8.84
CA SER A 82 2.14 20.99 9.65
C SER A 82 2.61 19.92 10.63
N GLN A 83 1.68 19.15 11.21
CA GLN A 83 1.99 18.01 12.07
C GLN A 83 2.68 16.93 11.26
N LEU A 84 2.11 16.56 10.10
CA LEU A 84 2.67 15.51 9.27
C LEU A 84 4.03 15.90 8.67
N GLN A 85 4.21 17.15 8.21
CA GLN A 85 5.50 17.67 7.72
C GLN A 85 6.60 17.57 8.78
N ARG A 86 6.32 18.02 10.00
CA ARG A 86 7.29 17.95 11.10
C ARG A 86 7.68 16.51 11.39
N SER A 87 6.71 15.63 11.52
CA SER A 87 6.96 14.22 11.83
C SER A 87 7.67 13.46 10.71
N LEU A 88 7.45 13.85 9.45
CA LEU A 88 8.14 13.31 8.27
C LEU A 88 9.43 14.09 7.92
N GLN A 89 9.87 15.02 8.77
CA GLN A 89 11.10 15.82 8.57
C GLN A 89 11.14 16.57 7.23
N VAL A 90 9.98 17.02 6.76
CA VAL A 90 9.84 17.71 5.48
C VAL A 90 10.28 19.16 5.61
N THR A 91 11.21 19.54 4.73
CA THR A 91 11.72 20.92 4.60
C THR A 91 12.00 21.21 3.12
N GLU A 92 12.33 22.45 2.76
CA GLU A 92 12.77 22.76 1.39
C GLU A 92 13.98 21.91 0.95
N GLY A 93 14.90 21.61 1.87
CA GLY A 93 16.08 20.77 1.60
C GLY A 93 15.82 19.26 1.69
N ASN A 94 14.64 18.84 2.15
CA ASN A 94 14.24 17.45 2.29
C ASN A 94 12.77 17.27 1.86
N PRO A 95 12.44 17.51 0.59
CA PRO A 95 11.05 17.58 0.14
C PRO A 95 10.45 16.17 0.05
N LEU A 96 9.23 16.02 0.55
CA LEU A 96 8.38 14.84 0.37
C LEU A 96 7.12 15.27 -0.42
N PRO A 97 6.94 14.80 -1.66
CA PRO A 97 5.74 15.13 -2.43
C PRO A 97 4.46 14.56 -1.78
N GLY A 98 3.38 15.33 -1.87
CA GLY A 98 2.03 14.87 -1.57
C GLY A 98 1.68 14.79 -0.09
N ILE A 99 2.10 15.79 0.70
CA ILE A 99 1.76 15.86 2.13
C ILE A 99 0.28 16.14 2.32
N ASP A 100 -0.26 17.11 1.59
CA ASP A 100 -1.66 17.53 1.74
C ASP A 100 -2.61 16.39 1.36
N GLU A 101 -2.25 15.61 0.34
CA GLU A 101 -2.99 14.44 -0.09
C GLU A 101 -2.91 13.30 0.93
N ARG A 102 -1.77 13.10 1.61
CA ARG A 102 -1.67 12.15 2.73
C ARG A 102 -2.55 12.54 3.92
N VAL A 103 -2.56 13.82 4.27
CA VAL A 103 -3.46 14.33 5.31
C VAL A 103 -4.91 14.13 4.89
N THR A 104 -5.25 14.47 3.65
CA THR A 104 -6.61 14.26 3.12
C THR A 104 -7.03 12.80 3.22
N LEU A 105 -6.15 11.87 2.85
CA LEU A 105 -6.39 10.43 2.93
C LEU A 105 -6.59 9.94 4.38
N LEU A 106 -5.74 10.38 5.30
CA LEU A 106 -5.85 10.03 6.72
C LEU A 106 -7.10 10.62 7.37
N ASN A 107 -7.46 11.85 7.03
CA ASN A 107 -8.69 12.49 7.51
C ASN A 107 -9.93 11.76 6.96
N ALA A 108 -9.89 11.32 5.69
CA ALA A 108 -10.94 10.51 5.09
C ALA A 108 -11.09 9.14 5.79
N LEU A 109 -9.99 8.52 6.22
CA LEU A 109 -10.04 7.34 7.09
C LEU A 109 -10.70 7.68 8.44
N GLY A 110 -10.34 8.79 9.07
CA GLY A 110 -10.98 9.25 10.31
C GLY A 110 -12.49 9.39 10.16
N HIS A 111 -12.96 10.01 9.07
CA HIS A 111 -14.38 10.10 8.76
C HIS A 111 -15.03 8.74 8.47
N ALA A 112 -14.36 7.82 7.76
CA ALA A 112 -14.89 6.49 7.49
C ALA A 112 -15.07 5.67 8.78
N LEU A 113 -14.18 5.84 9.75
CA LEU A 113 -14.28 5.23 11.08
C LEU A 113 -15.45 5.82 11.88
N SER A 114 -15.62 7.14 11.89
CA SER A 114 -16.65 7.83 12.69
C SER A 114 -18.10 7.53 12.27
N HIS A 115 -18.31 6.96 11.08
CA HIS A 115 -19.65 6.60 10.57
C HIS A 115 -20.09 5.19 11.01
N GLN A 116 -19.32 4.48 11.84
CA GLN A 116 -19.76 3.21 12.41
C GLN A 116 -20.65 3.43 13.65
N PRO A 117 -21.75 2.68 13.80
CA PRO A 117 -22.70 2.88 14.89
C PRO A 117 -22.12 2.48 16.25
N GLY A 118 -21.76 3.48 17.06
CA GLY A 118 -21.24 3.29 18.41
C GLY A 118 -20.77 4.60 19.06
N ALA A 119 -21.68 5.56 19.27
CA ALA A 119 -21.35 6.97 19.57
C ALA A 119 -20.48 7.25 20.82
N ASP A 120 -20.23 6.25 21.68
CA ASP A 120 -19.47 6.39 22.93
C ASP A 120 -18.09 5.69 22.92
N VAL A 121 -17.69 5.04 21.81
CA VAL A 121 -16.38 4.37 21.69
C VAL A 121 -15.64 4.94 20.48
N LEU A 122 -14.41 5.41 20.69
CA LEU A 122 -13.52 5.81 19.59
C LEU A 122 -13.32 4.64 18.63
N GLU A 123 -13.64 4.80 17.35
CA GLU A 123 -13.45 3.74 16.36
C GLU A 123 -12.00 3.73 15.90
N ARG A 124 -11.42 2.53 15.72
CA ARG A 124 -10.02 2.34 15.30
C ARG A 124 -9.95 1.44 14.07
N PRO A 125 -8.90 1.58 13.23
CA PRO A 125 -8.71 0.72 12.05
C PRO A 125 -8.76 -0.78 12.36
N ALA A 126 -8.27 -1.21 13.52
CA ALA A 126 -8.36 -2.61 13.92
C ALA A 126 -9.79 -3.16 13.96
N ASP A 127 -10.75 -2.37 14.45
CA ASP A 127 -12.14 -2.83 14.57
C ASP A 127 -12.79 -2.93 13.19
N LEU A 128 -12.47 -1.98 12.29
CA LEU A 128 -12.87 -2.04 10.89
C LEU A 128 -12.38 -3.33 10.20
N VAL A 129 -11.14 -3.76 10.46
CA VAL A 129 -10.57 -5.00 9.91
C VAL A 129 -11.20 -6.23 10.56
N LEU A 130 -11.20 -6.32 11.89
CA LEU A 130 -11.61 -7.50 12.64
C LEU A 130 -13.11 -7.79 12.54
N ASN A 131 -13.96 -6.77 12.38
CA ASN A 131 -15.42 -6.95 12.25
C ASN A 131 -15.84 -7.69 10.96
N GLY A 132 -14.93 -7.90 10.01
CA GLY A 132 -15.17 -8.72 8.81
C GLY A 132 -14.68 -10.16 8.92
N ILE A 133 -14.20 -10.57 10.10
CA ILE A 133 -13.59 -11.88 10.31
C ILE A 133 -14.42 -12.68 11.31
N ASP A 134 -15.03 -13.75 10.82
CA ASP A 134 -15.76 -14.70 11.64
C ASP A 134 -14.86 -15.90 11.99
N GLY A 135 -14.50 -16.06 13.26
CA GLY A 135 -13.69 -17.18 13.74
C GLY A 135 -12.18 -16.92 13.72
N ASP A 136 -11.39 -17.98 13.52
CA ASP A 136 -9.92 -17.96 13.61
C ASP A 136 -9.23 -18.07 12.24
N THR A 137 -10.00 -18.03 11.14
CA THR A 137 -9.48 -18.23 9.79
C THR A 137 -10.25 -17.36 8.80
N ILE A 138 -9.55 -16.75 7.85
CA ILE A 138 -10.15 -16.02 6.71
C ILE A 138 -9.34 -16.25 5.44
N ARG A 139 -9.98 -16.27 4.27
CA ARG A 139 -9.25 -16.31 2.99
C ARG A 139 -8.72 -14.93 2.61
N ALA A 140 -7.59 -14.86 1.93
CA ALA A 140 -6.97 -13.59 1.57
C ALA A 140 -7.85 -12.72 0.64
N ASP A 141 -8.59 -13.34 -0.27
CA ASP A 141 -9.54 -12.67 -1.19
C ASP A 141 -10.78 -12.12 -0.48
N GLU A 142 -11.31 -12.85 0.51
CA GLU A 142 -12.39 -12.39 1.39
C GLU A 142 -11.94 -11.20 2.24
N LEU A 143 -10.74 -11.27 2.84
CA LEU A 143 -10.18 -10.17 3.60
C LEU A 143 -9.95 -8.93 2.73
N LEU A 144 -9.43 -9.10 1.50
CA LEU A 144 -9.31 -8.01 0.55
C LEU A 144 -10.68 -7.40 0.23
N SER A 145 -11.67 -8.23 -0.09
CA SER A 145 -13.03 -7.78 -0.43
C SER A 145 -13.66 -6.97 0.71
N HIS A 146 -13.49 -7.42 1.96
CA HIS A 146 -13.92 -6.70 3.14
C HIS A 146 -13.22 -5.34 3.28
N ILE A 147 -11.89 -5.31 3.17
CA ILE A 147 -11.10 -4.06 3.24
C ILE A 147 -11.53 -3.08 2.14
N LEU A 148 -11.76 -3.54 0.91
CA LEU A 148 -12.24 -2.69 -0.18
C LEU A 148 -13.63 -2.10 0.12
N GLY A 149 -14.55 -2.91 0.64
CA GLY A 149 -15.88 -2.44 1.03
C GLY A 149 -15.85 -1.35 2.10
N LYS A 150 -14.81 -1.33 2.94
CA LYS A 150 -14.65 -0.34 4.02
C LYS A 150 -13.81 0.87 3.64
N LEU A 151 -12.82 0.70 2.77
CA LEU A 151 -11.83 1.74 2.47
C LEU A 151 -11.97 2.36 1.08
N ASN A 152 -12.80 1.86 0.17
CA ASN A 152 -12.87 2.45 -1.18
C ASN A 152 -13.27 3.94 -1.18
N SER A 153 -14.03 4.39 -0.19
CA SER A 153 -14.46 5.79 -0.05
C SER A 153 -13.37 6.76 0.42
N ILE A 154 -12.26 6.27 0.98
CA ILE A 154 -11.21 7.15 1.52
C ILE A 154 -10.31 7.72 0.43
N TRP A 155 -10.32 7.12 -0.77
CA TRP A 155 -9.42 7.48 -1.85
C TRP A 155 -9.87 8.76 -2.56
N PRO A 156 -9.05 9.84 -2.56
CA PRO A 156 -9.45 11.14 -3.10
C PRO A 156 -9.58 11.18 -4.63
N GLN A 157 -8.98 10.23 -5.36
CA GLN A 157 -8.89 10.22 -6.83
C GLN A 157 -9.49 8.96 -7.47
N GLY A 158 -10.65 8.51 -7.00
CA GLY A 158 -11.30 7.29 -7.47
C GLY A 158 -12.28 7.50 -8.63
N LEU A 159 -12.32 6.54 -9.56
CA LEU A 159 -13.45 6.39 -10.46
C LEU A 159 -14.70 6.00 -9.67
N TYR A 160 -15.86 6.40 -10.16
CA TYR A 160 -17.16 5.99 -9.63
C TYR A 160 -17.86 5.08 -10.63
N TYR A 161 -18.51 4.03 -10.13
CA TYR A 161 -19.36 3.15 -10.91
C TYR A 161 -20.64 2.88 -10.13
N ASN A 162 -21.79 3.25 -10.71
CA ASN A 162 -23.10 3.23 -10.04
C ASN A 162 -23.07 3.96 -8.67
N ASP A 163 -22.53 5.17 -8.64
CA ASP A 163 -22.38 6.02 -7.45
C ASP A 163 -21.54 5.41 -6.31
N GLN A 164 -20.83 4.31 -6.56
CA GLN A 164 -19.88 3.72 -5.63
C GLN A 164 -18.45 4.13 -5.99
N PRO A 165 -17.65 4.62 -5.04
CA PRO A 165 -16.23 4.87 -5.28
C PRO A 165 -15.53 3.53 -5.49
N LEU A 166 -14.68 3.46 -6.51
CA LEU A 166 -13.90 2.28 -6.83
C LEU A 166 -12.48 2.33 -6.26
N GLY A 167 -12.00 3.48 -5.81
CA GLY A 167 -10.61 3.64 -5.39
C GLY A 167 -9.64 3.50 -6.56
N ASP A 168 -8.61 2.67 -6.41
CA ASP A 168 -7.53 2.48 -7.39
C ASP A 168 -7.95 1.56 -8.56
N VAL A 169 -8.63 2.16 -9.53
CA VAL A 169 -9.08 1.55 -10.79
C VAL A 169 -8.72 2.48 -11.95
N GLY A 170 -8.11 1.91 -12.99
CA GLY A 170 -7.80 2.62 -14.23
C GLY A 170 -8.80 2.34 -15.34
N CYS A 171 -8.66 3.05 -16.46
CA CYS A 171 -9.41 2.79 -17.70
C CYS A 171 -8.45 2.38 -18.82
N HIS A 172 -8.80 1.36 -19.60
CA HIS A 172 -8.02 0.95 -20.76
C HIS A 172 -8.91 0.43 -21.91
N PRO A 173 -8.70 0.88 -23.17
CA PRO A 173 -9.52 0.44 -24.31
C PRO A 173 -9.50 -1.09 -24.54
N ALA A 174 -8.37 -1.76 -24.25
CA ALA A 174 -8.28 -3.21 -24.38
C ALA A 174 -9.16 -3.99 -23.37
N ALA A 175 -9.59 -3.36 -22.27
CA ALA A 175 -10.47 -3.96 -21.27
C ALA A 175 -11.96 -3.93 -21.67
N HIS A 176 -12.30 -3.56 -22.91
CA HIS A 176 -13.68 -3.49 -23.39
C HIS A 176 -14.44 -4.83 -23.33
N GLN A 177 -13.72 -5.96 -23.31
CA GLN A 177 -14.30 -7.31 -23.27
C GLN A 177 -14.67 -7.77 -21.86
N ALA A 178 -14.39 -6.96 -20.82
CA ALA A 178 -14.79 -7.29 -19.47
C ALA A 178 -16.32 -7.43 -19.38
N GLN A 179 -16.78 -8.54 -18.81
CA GLN A 179 -18.22 -8.84 -18.65
C GLN A 179 -18.94 -7.81 -17.76
N PHE A 180 -18.21 -7.24 -16.80
CA PHE A 180 -18.68 -6.21 -15.88
C PHE A 180 -17.77 -4.99 -15.99
N ALA A 181 -18.37 -3.79 -15.93
CA ALA A 181 -17.66 -2.52 -15.99
C ALA A 181 -16.61 -2.43 -17.13
N SER A 182 -17.08 -2.65 -18.37
CA SER A 182 -16.28 -2.63 -19.60
C SER A 182 -15.32 -1.43 -19.65
N GLY A 183 -14.04 -1.70 -19.93
CA GLY A 183 -12.99 -0.69 -19.99
C GLY A 183 -12.30 -0.38 -18.66
N LEU A 184 -12.84 -0.84 -17.52
CA LEU A 184 -12.20 -0.64 -16.21
C LEU A 184 -11.15 -1.73 -15.92
N VAL A 185 -10.07 -1.32 -15.24
CA VAL A 185 -8.97 -2.20 -14.82
C VAL A 185 -8.72 -2.01 -13.32
N PRO A 186 -9.17 -2.95 -12.46
CA PRO A 186 -8.99 -2.84 -11.02
C PRO A 186 -7.56 -3.19 -10.60
N PHE A 187 -6.95 -2.35 -9.76
CA PHE A 187 -5.63 -2.61 -9.20
C PHE A 187 -5.65 -2.72 -7.68
N HIS A 188 -6.34 -1.79 -7.01
CA HIS A 188 -6.46 -1.72 -5.56
C HIS A 188 -5.14 -1.99 -4.81
N LYS A 189 -4.02 -1.51 -5.35
CA LYS A 189 -2.68 -1.96 -4.97
C LYS A 189 -2.39 -1.76 -3.48
N LEU A 190 -2.81 -0.62 -2.94
CA LEU A 190 -2.57 -0.28 -1.53
C LEU A 190 -3.43 -1.11 -0.58
N SER A 191 -4.70 -1.35 -0.92
CA SER A 191 -5.57 -2.23 -0.14
C SER A 191 -5.07 -3.67 -0.13
N GLN A 192 -4.57 -4.17 -1.27
CA GLN A 192 -3.96 -5.50 -1.33
C GLN A 192 -2.62 -5.57 -0.59
N TRP A 193 -1.83 -4.49 -0.64
CA TRP A 193 -0.63 -4.38 0.19
C TRP A 193 -0.95 -4.36 1.69
N LEU A 194 -2.07 -3.74 2.08
CA LEU A 194 -2.56 -3.77 3.44
C LEU A 194 -2.87 -5.22 3.87
N VAL A 195 -3.55 -6.03 3.05
CA VAL A 195 -3.79 -7.45 3.36
C VAL A 195 -2.50 -8.19 3.68
N TYR A 196 -1.45 -8.01 2.87
CA TYR A 196 -0.14 -8.62 3.14
C TYR A 196 0.51 -8.09 4.44
N SER A 197 0.30 -6.81 4.76
CA SER A 197 0.81 -6.19 5.99
C SER A 197 0.07 -6.66 7.24
N LEU A 198 -1.16 -7.18 7.09
CA LEU A 198 -1.99 -7.66 8.19
C LEU A 198 -1.76 -9.14 8.53
N LEU A 199 -0.99 -9.89 7.73
CA LEU A 199 -0.75 -11.32 7.98
C LEU A 199 -0.16 -11.59 9.36
N GLU A 200 0.94 -10.90 9.73
CA GLU A 200 1.57 -11.08 11.04
C GLU A 200 0.69 -10.53 12.20
N PRO A 201 0.11 -9.30 12.10
CA PRO A 201 -0.84 -8.82 13.11
C PRO A 201 -1.98 -9.78 13.41
N LEU A 202 -2.63 -10.33 12.38
CA LEU A 202 -3.74 -11.27 12.52
C LEU A 202 -3.29 -12.59 13.13
N GLU A 203 -2.14 -13.14 12.69
CA GLU A 203 -1.57 -14.37 13.26
C GLU A 203 -1.27 -14.21 14.76
N TRP A 204 -0.78 -13.06 15.20
CA TRP A 204 -0.58 -12.77 16.63
C TRP A 204 -1.88 -12.75 17.42
N GLY A 205 -2.97 -12.32 16.79
CA GLY A 205 -4.34 -12.40 17.33
C GLY A 205 -4.95 -13.80 17.28
N GLY A 206 -4.26 -14.79 16.71
CA GLY A 206 -4.77 -16.15 16.53
C GLY A 206 -5.64 -16.34 15.28
N ILE A 207 -5.62 -15.40 14.34
CA ILE A 207 -6.37 -15.45 13.08
C ILE A 207 -5.42 -15.83 11.95
N VAL A 208 -5.71 -16.92 11.25
CA VAL A 208 -4.91 -17.42 10.13
C VAL A 208 -5.50 -16.94 8.81
N VAL A 209 -4.69 -16.21 8.04
CA VAL A 209 -5.04 -15.87 6.66
C VAL A 209 -4.60 -16.98 5.72
N THR A 210 -5.56 -17.55 4.98
CA THR A 210 -5.35 -18.68 4.07
C THR A 210 -5.43 -18.24 2.61
N GLU A 211 -5.06 -19.15 1.69
CA GLU A 211 -5.18 -18.93 0.25
C GLU A 211 -4.52 -17.64 -0.26
N LEU A 212 -3.29 -17.37 0.19
CA LEU A 212 -2.54 -16.16 -0.18
C LEU A 212 -2.34 -15.99 -1.70
N ASP A 213 -2.32 -17.09 -2.46
CA ASP A 213 -2.23 -17.08 -3.93
C ASP A 213 -3.58 -16.75 -4.60
N GLY A 214 -4.65 -16.56 -3.84
CA GLY A 214 -5.90 -15.93 -4.32
C GLY A 214 -5.76 -14.42 -4.54
N LEU A 215 -4.68 -13.81 -4.03
CA LEU A 215 -4.30 -12.44 -4.35
C LEU A 215 -3.35 -12.42 -5.55
N THR A 216 -3.43 -11.35 -6.34
CA THR A 216 -2.64 -11.16 -7.54
C THR A 216 -1.24 -10.56 -7.26
N GLY A 217 -0.45 -10.36 -8.32
CA GLY A 217 0.73 -9.50 -8.27
C GLY A 217 0.36 -8.05 -7.92
N LEU A 218 1.31 -7.30 -7.34
CA LEU A 218 1.10 -5.87 -7.08
C LEU A 218 1.53 -5.04 -8.29
N ALA A 219 0.62 -4.22 -8.81
CA ALA A 219 0.84 -3.20 -9.85
C ALA A 219 1.72 -2.03 -9.38
N GLU A 220 2.87 -2.34 -8.79
CA GLU A 220 3.82 -1.42 -8.20
C GLU A 220 4.97 -1.14 -9.19
N TYR A 221 5.42 0.12 -9.24
CA TYR A 221 6.34 0.61 -10.28
C TYR A 221 7.71 -0.09 -10.33
N ARG A 222 8.16 -0.72 -9.24
CA ARG A 222 9.43 -1.47 -9.17
C ARG A 222 9.24 -2.87 -9.73
N ASN A 223 8.09 -3.50 -9.48
CA ASN A 223 7.72 -4.75 -10.14
C ASN A 223 7.57 -4.54 -11.65
N GLY A 224 6.81 -3.53 -12.06
CA GLY A 224 6.66 -3.20 -13.47
C GLY A 224 7.98 -2.72 -14.09
N GLY A 225 8.80 -2.03 -13.30
CA GLY A 225 10.09 -1.52 -13.74
C GLY A 225 11.08 -2.62 -14.02
N LEU A 226 11.07 -3.70 -13.23
CA LEU A 226 11.82 -4.92 -13.50
C LEU A 226 11.48 -5.50 -14.88
N LEU A 227 10.19 -5.58 -15.23
CA LEU A 227 9.74 -6.17 -16.49
C LEU A 227 10.18 -5.33 -17.70
N ILE A 228 10.19 -4.00 -17.59
CA ILE A 228 10.75 -3.13 -18.64
C ILE A 228 12.28 -3.24 -18.69
N ASP A 229 12.96 -3.09 -17.55
CA ASP A 229 14.42 -3.09 -17.53
C ASP A 229 15.03 -4.46 -17.88
N SER A 230 14.30 -5.55 -17.71
CA SER A 230 14.70 -6.89 -18.19
C SER A 230 14.34 -7.16 -19.65
N GLY A 231 13.57 -6.28 -20.30
CA GLY A 231 13.17 -6.40 -21.69
C GLY A 231 11.96 -7.31 -21.94
N VAL A 232 11.24 -7.71 -20.88
CA VAL A 232 9.98 -8.47 -21.00
C VAL A 232 8.86 -7.57 -21.53
N ILE A 233 8.79 -6.32 -21.04
CA ILE A 233 7.91 -5.28 -21.57
C ILE A 233 8.78 -4.30 -22.38
N LEU A 234 8.37 -4.01 -23.61
CA LEU A 234 8.99 -3.00 -24.45
C LEU A 234 7.98 -1.88 -24.71
N PRO A 235 8.25 -0.63 -24.28
CA PRO A 235 7.40 0.51 -24.62
C PRO A 235 7.32 0.67 -26.14
N VAL A 236 6.10 0.84 -26.66
CA VAL A 236 5.88 1.09 -28.10
C VAL A 236 6.51 2.40 -28.52
N ASP A 237 6.34 3.44 -27.70
CA ASP A 237 7.05 4.72 -27.83
C ASP A 237 8.17 4.80 -26.77
N PRO A 238 9.46 4.83 -27.16
CA PRO A 238 10.56 4.92 -26.22
C PRO A 238 10.57 6.25 -25.44
N ASN A 239 9.94 7.31 -25.97
CA ASN A 239 9.93 8.64 -25.34
C ASN A 239 8.98 8.71 -24.13
N LEU A 240 8.16 7.68 -23.88
CA LEU A 240 7.33 7.59 -22.67
C LEU A 240 8.16 7.65 -21.38
N CYS A 241 9.45 7.30 -21.45
CA CYS A 241 10.36 7.32 -20.32
C CYS A 241 10.92 8.72 -20.01
N ASP A 242 10.71 9.71 -20.89
CA ASP A 242 11.39 11.01 -20.80
C ASP A 242 10.69 12.01 -19.87
N GLN A 243 9.43 11.74 -19.50
CA GLN A 243 8.65 12.63 -18.65
C GLN A 243 7.75 11.87 -17.65
N PRO A 244 7.41 12.48 -16.50
CA PRO A 244 6.45 11.90 -15.57
C PRO A 244 5.05 11.78 -16.19
N LEU A 245 4.49 10.58 -16.14
CA LEU A 245 3.15 10.26 -16.62
C LEU A 245 2.13 10.33 -15.49
N ALA A 246 0.88 10.66 -15.82
CA ALA A 246 -0.21 10.64 -14.86
C ALA A 246 -0.57 9.17 -14.49
N PRO A 247 -0.88 8.86 -13.22
CA PRO A 247 -1.19 7.49 -12.81
C PRO A 247 -2.38 6.84 -13.54
N ASP A 248 -3.32 7.67 -14.02
CA ASP A 248 -4.53 7.28 -14.74
C ASP A 248 -4.37 7.31 -16.27
N SER A 249 -3.20 7.67 -16.78
CA SER A 249 -2.94 7.70 -18.22
C SER A 249 -2.85 6.29 -18.81
N GLU A 250 -3.31 6.14 -20.05
CA GLU A 250 -3.38 4.83 -20.73
C GLU A 250 -2.08 4.02 -20.66
N PRO A 251 -0.87 4.56 -20.95
CA PRO A 251 0.37 3.79 -20.87
C PRO A 251 0.68 3.28 -19.46
N ILE A 252 0.29 4.02 -18.42
CA ILE A 252 0.50 3.62 -17.04
C ILE A 252 -0.50 2.53 -16.64
N VAL A 253 -1.78 2.69 -16.99
CA VAL A 253 -2.79 1.66 -16.75
C VAL A 253 -2.43 0.36 -17.47
N GLU A 254 -1.99 0.44 -18.73
CA GLU A 254 -1.52 -0.71 -19.50
C GLU A 254 -0.32 -1.39 -18.83
N TRP A 255 0.70 -0.61 -18.48
CA TRP A 255 1.89 -1.13 -17.81
C TRP A 255 1.57 -1.79 -16.47
N ARG A 256 0.69 -1.18 -15.67
CA ARG A 256 0.22 -1.74 -14.39
C ARG A 256 -0.55 -3.05 -14.61
N ALA A 257 -1.41 -3.12 -15.63
CA ALA A 257 -2.16 -4.33 -15.98
C ALA A 257 -1.23 -5.47 -16.42
N LEU A 258 -0.30 -5.17 -17.33
CA LEU A 258 0.72 -6.12 -17.77
C LEU A 258 1.59 -6.60 -16.60
N THR A 259 1.93 -5.69 -15.68
CA THR A 259 2.71 -6.05 -14.49
C THR A 259 2.01 -7.10 -13.65
N VAL A 260 0.71 -6.93 -13.36
CA VAL A 260 -0.06 -7.92 -12.59
C VAL A 260 -0.07 -9.27 -13.31
N ALA A 261 -0.47 -9.29 -14.58
CA ALA A 261 -0.57 -10.52 -15.35
C ALA A 261 0.77 -11.26 -15.49
N LEU A 262 1.86 -10.53 -15.75
CA LEU A 262 3.19 -11.13 -15.93
C LEU A 262 3.81 -11.61 -14.62
N LEU A 263 3.44 -11.04 -13.48
CA LEU A 263 3.88 -11.56 -12.17
C LEU A 263 3.25 -12.92 -11.88
N ASP A 264 1.99 -13.11 -12.25
CA ASP A 264 1.29 -14.40 -12.08
C ASP A 264 1.94 -15.50 -12.94
N GLU A 265 2.38 -15.15 -14.15
CA GLU A 265 3.16 -16.04 -15.03
C GLU A 265 4.60 -16.28 -14.54
N LEU A 266 5.21 -15.29 -13.87
CA LEU A 266 6.58 -15.40 -13.36
C LEU A 266 6.67 -16.31 -12.14
N ALA A 267 5.66 -16.33 -11.27
CA ALA A 267 5.64 -17.13 -10.05
C ALA A 267 5.92 -18.63 -10.26
N PRO A 268 5.23 -19.36 -11.17
CA PRO A 268 5.53 -20.77 -11.42
C PRO A 268 6.94 -20.99 -11.98
N LEU A 269 7.47 -20.07 -12.79
CA LEU A 269 8.84 -20.16 -13.32
C LEU A 269 9.89 -20.05 -12.20
N VAL A 270 9.72 -19.07 -11.30
CA VAL A 270 10.59 -18.89 -10.14
C VAL A 270 10.55 -20.11 -9.22
N ARG A 271 9.36 -20.64 -8.94
CA ARG A 271 9.17 -21.85 -8.14
C ARG A 271 9.90 -23.06 -8.72
N ASN A 272 9.77 -23.27 -10.04
CA ASN A 272 10.47 -24.35 -10.74
C ASN A 272 11.99 -24.19 -10.64
N CYS A 273 12.53 -22.98 -10.85
CA CYS A 273 13.95 -22.71 -10.72
C CYS A 273 14.49 -22.94 -9.31
N LEU A 274 13.68 -22.65 -8.28
CA LEU A 274 14.06 -22.83 -6.87
C LEU A 274 13.77 -24.23 -6.33
N GLY A 275 13.04 -25.08 -7.06
CA GLY A 275 12.61 -26.39 -6.59
C GLY A 275 11.63 -26.33 -5.41
N VAL A 276 10.80 -25.28 -5.32
CA VAL A 276 9.82 -25.07 -4.24
C VAL A 276 8.39 -25.12 -4.78
N ASN A 277 7.43 -25.46 -3.91
CA ASN A 277 6.01 -25.50 -4.26
C ASN A 277 5.27 -24.23 -3.83
N THR A 278 4.00 -24.11 -4.23
CA THR A 278 3.15 -22.96 -3.93
C THR A 278 3.00 -22.66 -2.43
N PRO A 279 2.67 -23.63 -1.55
CA PRO A 279 2.53 -23.34 -0.12
C PRO A 279 3.83 -22.84 0.55
N ALA A 280 5.00 -23.35 0.12
CA ALA A 280 6.29 -22.91 0.66
C ALA A 280 6.75 -21.55 0.10
N PHE A 281 6.27 -21.19 -1.09
CA PHE A 281 6.66 -19.98 -1.80
C PHE A 281 5.44 -19.30 -2.45
N PRO A 282 4.51 -18.74 -1.65
CA PRO A 282 3.37 -18.00 -2.17
C PRO A 282 3.83 -16.75 -2.90
N LEU A 283 2.95 -16.18 -3.73
CA LEU A 283 3.26 -15.02 -4.56
C LEU A 283 3.84 -13.85 -3.74
N ALA A 284 3.31 -13.60 -2.55
CA ALA A 284 3.80 -12.59 -1.60
C ALA A 284 5.31 -12.69 -1.33
N ARG A 285 5.87 -13.91 -1.22
CA ARG A 285 7.32 -14.10 -1.00
C ARG A 285 8.13 -13.71 -2.24
N MET A 286 7.62 -14.00 -3.43
CA MET A 286 8.24 -13.56 -4.68
C MET A 286 8.22 -12.05 -4.81
N LEU A 287 7.13 -11.39 -4.42
CA LEU A 287 7.02 -9.93 -4.52
C LEU A 287 8.07 -9.23 -3.65
N GLN A 288 8.12 -9.55 -2.35
CA GLN A 288 9.00 -8.86 -1.40
C GLN A 288 10.48 -9.27 -1.56
N GLY A 289 10.74 -10.57 -1.62
CA GLY A 289 12.10 -11.12 -1.70
C GLY A 289 12.67 -11.17 -3.12
N GLY A 290 11.83 -11.08 -4.14
CA GLY A 290 12.18 -11.23 -5.55
C GLY A 290 11.97 -9.95 -6.34
N THR A 291 10.81 -9.79 -6.97
CA THR A 291 10.59 -8.81 -8.04
C THR A 291 10.81 -7.36 -7.61
N TRP A 292 10.36 -6.97 -6.41
CA TRP A 292 10.59 -5.62 -5.89
C TRP A 292 12.09 -5.37 -5.69
N SER A 293 12.77 -6.28 -5.01
CA SER A 293 14.20 -6.16 -4.70
C SER A 293 15.09 -6.22 -5.95
N ALA A 294 14.78 -7.11 -6.88
CA ALA A 294 15.45 -7.21 -8.17
C ALA A 294 15.22 -5.97 -9.04
N GLY A 295 13.97 -5.46 -9.11
CA GLY A 295 13.64 -4.24 -9.83
C GLY A 295 14.40 -3.02 -9.32
N ARG A 296 14.51 -2.86 -7.99
CA ARG A 296 15.32 -1.78 -7.38
C ARG A 296 16.80 -1.90 -7.75
N ARG A 297 17.35 -3.11 -7.72
CA ARG A 297 18.76 -3.35 -8.06
C ARG A 297 19.03 -3.02 -9.52
N LEU A 298 18.21 -3.53 -10.42
CA LEU A 298 18.37 -3.30 -11.86
C LEU A 298 18.18 -1.82 -12.23
N ALA A 299 17.22 -1.13 -11.61
CA ALA A 299 17.05 0.31 -11.78
C ALA A 299 18.31 1.11 -11.37
N LYS A 300 18.99 0.72 -10.28
CA LYS A 300 20.26 1.33 -9.85
C LYS A 300 21.42 1.02 -10.79
N GLU A 301 21.45 -0.19 -11.35
CA GLU A 301 22.47 -0.60 -12.34
C GLU A 301 22.31 0.19 -13.65
N LYS A 302 21.07 0.47 -14.07
CA LYS A 302 20.78 1.20 -15.31
C LYS A 302 20.74 2.72 -15.19
N ARG A 303 20.41 3.27 -14.02
CA ARG A 303 20.19 4.72 -13.82
C ARG A 303 20.82 5.19 -12.50
N LYS A 304 21.61 6.27 -12.56
CA LYS A 304 22.35 6.82 -11.40
C LYS A 304 21.47 7.15 -10.18
N ASN A 305 20.25 7.61 -10.41
CA ASN A 305 19.28 7.95 -9.35
C ASN A 305 18.47 6.74 -8.86
N GLY A 306 18.64 5.56 -9.48
CA GLY A 306 17.86 4.36 -9.20
C GLY A 306 16.35 4.55 -9.37
N ALA A 307 15.94 5.45 -10.27
CA ALA A 307 14.55 5.64 -10.64
C ALA A 307 14.04 4.48 -11.52
N PRO A 308 12.74 4.14 -11.43
CA PRO A 308 12.12 3.20 -12.36
C PRO A 308 12.21 3.71 -13.82
N PRO A 309 12.07 2.81 -14.82
CA PRO A 309 12.08 3.17 -16.23
C PRO A 309 10.97 4.13 -16.63
N LEU A 310 9.76 3.92 -16.12
CA LEU A 310 8.65 4.86 -16.24
C LEU A 310 8.51 5.63 -14.93
N THR A 311 8.40 6.95 -15.03
CA THR A 311 8.23 7.82 -13.87
C THR A 311 6.79 8.32 -13.78
N LEU A 312 6.26 8.38 -12.56
CA LEU A 312 4.89 8.77 -12.28
C LEU A 312 4.86 10.17 -11.66
N LYS A 313 3.81 10.93 -11.96
CA LYS A 313 3.49 12.15 -11.23
C LYS A 313 3.08 11.77 -9.81
N LEU A 314 3.97 12.00 -8.85
CA LEU A 314 3.73 11.68 -7.44
C LEU A 314 2.66 12.60 -6.87
N THR A 315 1.50 12.04 -6.54
CA THR A 315 0.39 12.74 -5.87
C THR A 315 0.36 12.48 -4.37
N GLY A 316 1.19 11.55 -3.86
CA GLY A 316 1.20 11.16 -2.46
C GLY A 316 0.02 10.33 -1.99
N THR A 317 -0.84 9.88 -2.90
CA THR A 317 -1.98 8.99 -2.62
C THR A 317 -2.11 7.83 -3.60
N VAL A 318 -1.38 7.86 -4.73
CA VAL A 318 -1.35 6.80 -5.73
C VAL A 318 0.10 6.48 -6.08
N PHE A 319 0.39 5.19 -6.28
CA PHE A 319 1.70 4.67 -6.65
C PHE A 319 2.04 4.86 -8.12
#